data_AF-A0A3N5GB41-F1
#
_entry.id   AF-A0A3N5GB41-F1
#
_cell.length_a   1.000
_cell.length_b   1.000
_cell.length_c   1.000
_cell.angle_alpha   90.00
_cell.angle_beta   90.00
_cell.angle_gamma   90.00
#
_symmetry.space_group_name_H-M   'P 1'
#
loop_
_entity.id
_entity.type
_entity.pdbx_description
1 polymer ?
#
loop_
_entity_poly.entity_id
_entity_poly.type
_entity_poly.pdbx_seq_one_letter_code
_entity_poly.pdbx_strand_id
1 'polypeptide(L)'
;MPVFKLVEQTAGVGDLMQEGLVIRRVTYCIDRYQGMMDDSGLPIPGLHRIEGLVELDSADLDGSPLTLRLESGQMVKVTLVGREGRIFSEGHGPGVCRCC
;
A
#
# COMPACT_ATOMS: atom_id res chain seq x y z
N MET A 1 -19.68 7.17 8.84
CA MET A 1 -18.23 7.18 8.46
C MET A 1 -18.05 6.10 7.41
N PRO A 2 -17.22 6.26 6.36
CA PRO A 2 -17.02 5.20 5.38
C PRO A 2 -16.47 3.94 6.05
N VAL A 3 -16.99 2.77 5.66
CA VAL A 3 -16.53 1.47 6.17
C VAL A 3 -15.49 0.94 5.20
N PHE A 4 -14.33 0.53 5.70
CA PHE A 4 -13.31 -0.12 4.89
C PHE A 4 -13.54 -1.63 4.88
N LYS A 5 -13.73 -2.19 3.68
CA LYS A 5 -13.88 -3.63 3.49
C LYS A 5 -12.62 -4.19 2.85
N LEU A 6 -12.04 -5.24 3.44
CA LEU A 6 -10.95 -5.99 2.83
C LEU A 6 -11.45 -6.60 1.52
N VAL A 7 -10.83 -6.24 0.41
CA VAL A 7 -11.19 -6.74 -0.93
C VAL A 7 -10.14 -7.69 -1.50
N GLU A 8 -8.89 -7.54 -1.10
CA GLU A 8 -7.79 -8.32 -1.63
C GLU A 8 -6.67 -8.40 -0.58
N GLN A 9 -6.16 -9.61 -0.36
CA GLN A 9 -4.94 -9.83 0.42
C GLN A 9 -3.93 -10.50 -0.51
N THR A 10 -2.74 -9.92 -0.60
CA THR A 10 -1.65 -10.44 -1.42
C THR A 10 -0.38 -10.51 -0.59
N ALA A 11 0.19 -11.71 -0.51
CA ALA A 11 1.52 -11.92 0.03
C ALA A 11 2.45 -12.41 -1.07
N GLY A 12 3.72 -12.06 -0.97
CA GLY A 12 4.71 -12.44 -1.96
C GLY A 12 6.06 -11.81 -1.68
N VAL A 13 6.94 -11.82 -2.67
CA VAL A 13 8.24 -11.16 -2.57
C VAL A 13 8.28 -10.03 -3.59
N GLY A 14 8.72 -8.85 -3.19
CA GLY A 14 8.70 -7.65 -4.02
C GLY A 14 9.97 -6.82 -3.85
N ASP A 15 10.18 -5.90 -4.77
CA ASP A 15 11.30 -4.96 -4.70
C ASP A 15 10.84 -3.67 -4.03
N LEU A 16 11.47 -3.34 -2.90
CA LEU A 16 11.26 -2.08 -2.22
C LEU A 16 12.15 -1.01 -2.86
N MET A 17 11.53 0.06 -3.33
CA MET A 17 12.18 1.14 -4.06
C MET A 17 12.05 2.47 -3.32
N GLN A 18 13.08 3.30 -3.37
CA GLN A 18 13.07 4.68 -2.90
C GLN A 18 13.59 5.57 -4.01
N GLU A 19 12.86 6.64 -4.31
CA GLU A 19 13.22 7.59 -5.39
C GLU A 19 13.52 6.93 -6.75
N GLY A 20 12.88 5.78 -7.02
CA GLY A 20 13.06 5.02 -8.27
C GLY A 20 14.23 4.03 -8.27
N LEU A 21 15.02 3.98 -7.19
CA LEU A 21 16.08 2.99 -7.00
C LEU A 21 15.57 1.81 -6.17
N VAL A 22 15.85 0.58 -6.61
CA VAL A 22 15.58 -0.62 -5.81
C VAL A 22 16.56 -0.64 -4.65
N ILE A 23 16.05 -0.49 -3.42
CA ILE A 23 16.85 -0.59 -2.20
C ILE A 23 17.15 -2.06 -1.93
N ARG A 24 16.11 -2.89 -1.91
CA ARG A 24 16.21 -4.32 -1.61
C ARG A 24 14.95 -5.09 -1.96
N ARG A 25 15.07 -6.40 -2.08
CA ARG A 25 13.95 -7.33 -2.20
C ARG A 25 13.45 -7.73 -0.80
N VAL A 26 12.14 -7.69 -0.58
CA VAL A 26 11.47 -7.94 0.70
C VAL A 26 10.30 -8.89 0.53
N THR A 27 10.03 -9.71 1.55
CA THR A 27 8.74 -10.40 1.66
C THR A 27 7.69 -9.36 2.08
N TYR A 28 6.55 -9.35 1.43
CA TYR A 28 5.44 -8.46 1.76
C TYR A 28 4.15 -9.25 2.00
N CYS A 29 3.30 -8.69 2.83
CA CYS A 29 1.90 -9.03 2.95
C CYS A 29 1.10 -7.73 2.91
N ILE A 30 0.23 -7.58 1.93
CA ILE A 30 -0.55 -6.37 1.68
C ILE A 30 -2.02 -6.71 1.70
N ASP A 31 -2.75 -5.98 2.52
CA ASP A 31 -4.19 -5.97 2.63
C ASP A 31 -4.73 -4.70 1.96
N ARG A 32 -5.51 -4.89 0.90
CA ARG A 32 -6.18 -3.81 0.19
C ARG A 32 -7.63 -3.74 0.61
N TYR A 33 -8.00 -2.58 1.12
CA TYR A 33 -9.33 -2.24 1.57
C TYR A 33 -9.98 -1.25 0.61
N GLN A 34 -11.24 -1.50 0.29
CA GLN A 34 -12.09 -0.60 -0.48
C GLN A 34 -12.98 0.17 0.50
N GLY A 35 -13.01 1.50 0.37
CA GLY A 35 -13.96 2.33 1.09
C GLY A 35 -15.36 2.09 0.56
N MET A 36 -16.31 1.86 1.46
CA MET A 36 -17.73 1.63 1.18
C MET A 36 -18.55 2.74 1.82
N MET A 37 -19.60 3.19 1.12
CA MET A 37 -20.62 4.05 1.70
C MET A 37 -21.42 3.26 2.74
N ASP A 38 -21.49 3.77 3.95
CA ASP A 38 -22.14 3.12 5.11
C ASP A 38 -23.63 2.85 4.86
N ASP A 39 -24.33 3.81 4.24
CA ASP A 39 -25.78 3.77 4.04
C ASP A 39 -26.21 2.87 2.86
N SER A 40 -25.45 2.90 1.76
CA SER A 40 -25.81 2.22 0.51
C SER A 40 -25.06 0.91 0.27
N GLY A 41 -23.97 0.66 1.01
CA GLY A 41 -23.08 -0.48 0.76
C GLY A 41 -22.38 -0.43 -0.61
N LEU A 42 -22.36 0.73 -1.27
CA LEU A 42 -21.70 0.93 -2.56
C LEU A 42 -20.21 1.28 -2.37
N PRO A 43 -19.30 0.81 -3.26
CA PRO A 43 -17.90 1.18 -3.21
C PRO A 43 -17.74 2.67 -3.54
N ILE A 44 -16.98 3.39 -2.72
CA ILE A 44 -16.61 4.79 -2.97
C ILE A 44 -15.49 4.80 -4.01
N PRO A 45 -15.74 5.32 -5.22
CA PRO A 45 -14.74 5.32 -6.28
C PRO A 45 -13.49 6.07 -5.83
N GLY A 46 -12.35 5.40 -5.97
CA GLY A 46 -11.08 5.97 -5.57
C GLY A 46 -10.96 6.20 -4.07
N LEU A 47 -11.70 5.57 -3.17
CA LEU A 47 -11.30 5.50 -1.76
C LEU A 47 -10.78 4.10 -1.47
N HIS A 48 -9.47 3.99 -1.30
CA HIS A 48 -8.83 2.72 -0.98
C HIS A 48 -7.76 2.93 0.08
N ARG A 49 -7.63 1.94 0.94
CA ARG A 49 -6.60 1.89 1.95
C ARG A 49 -5.80 0.63 1.72
N ILE A 50 -4.50 0.75 1.80
CA ILE A 50 -3.56 -0.34 1.71
C ILE A 50 -2.85 -0.38 3.04
N GLU A 51 -2.97 -1.50 3.73
CA GLU A 51 -2.25 -1.78 4.95
C GLU A 51 -1.43 -3.04 4.71
N GLY A 52 -0.41 -3.25 5.50
CA GLY A 52 0.39 -4.45 5.34
C GLY A 52 1.65 -4.45 6.17
N LEU A 53 2.47 -5.44 5.89
CA LEU A 53 3.74 -5.70 6.53
C LEU A 53 4.77 -6.03 5.46
N VAL A 54 5.99 -5.53 5.63
CA VAL A 54 7.16 -5.97 4.89
C VAL A 54 8.21 -6.47 5.87
N GLU A 55 8.81 -7.61 5.59
CA GLU A 55 9.91 -8.12 6.41
C GLU A 55 11.19 -7.35 6.08
N LEU A 56 11.68 -6.60 7.06
CA LEU A 56 12.86 -5.75 6.96
C LEU A 56 13.76 -5.98 8.18
N ASP A 57 15.05 -6.25 7.94
CA ASP A 57 16.05 -6.40 9.01
C ASP A 57 16.47 -5.08 9.67
N SER A 58 16.11 -3.91 9.10
CA SER A 58 16.59 -2.61 9.58
C SER A 58 15.53 -1.51 9.53
N ALA A 59 15.49 -0.70 10.60
CA ALA A 59 14.51 0.33 10.90
C ALA A 59 14.78 1.70 10.23
N ASP A 60 15.77 1.78 9.34
CA ASP A 60 16.25 3.06 8.78
C ASP A 60 15.32 3.70 7.74
N LEU A 61 14.19 3.08 7.45
CA LEU A 61 13.25 3.52 6.41
C LEU A 61 11.90 4.01 6.98
N ASP A 62 11.76 4.08 8.32
CA ASP A 62 10.56 4.58 9.00
C ASP A 62 10.19 6.00 8.51
N GLY A 63 8.93 6.21 8.19
CA GLY A 63 8.39 7.51 7.74
C GLY A 63 8.78 7.89 6.31
N SER A 64 9.62 7.12 5.62
CA SER A 64 10.03 7.42 4.26
C SER A 64 8.95 6.98 3.25
N PRO A 65 8.66 7.79 2.22
CA PRO A 65 7.83 7.36 1.10
C PRO A 65 8.61 6.36 0.25
N LEU A 66 8.05 5.16 0.11
CA LEU A 66 8.64 4.06 -0.63
C LEU A 66 7.68 3.60 -1.73
N THR A 67 8.21 2.87 -2.69
CA THR A 67 7.43 2.20 -3.73
C THR A 67 7.72 0.71 -3.65
N LEU A 68 6.71 -0.08 -3.33
CA LEU A 68 6.81 -1.53 -3.34
C LEU A 68 6.37 -2.03 -4.72
N ARG A 69 7.32 -2.64 -5.44
CA ARG A 69 7.05 -3.32 -6.70
C ARG A 69 6.71 -4.78 -6.41
N LEU A 70 5.49 -5.15 -6.71
CA LEU A 70 4.98 -6.51 -6.56
C LEU A 70 5.54 -7.41 -7.67
N GLU A 71 5.55 -8.72 -7.43
CA GLU A 71 5.91 -9.75 -8.42
C GLU A 71 5.02 -9.71 -9.68
N SER A 72 3.77 -9.24 -9.54
CA SER A 72 2.86 -8.99 -10.67
C SER A 72 3.30 -7.83 -11.57
N GLY A 73 4.35 -7.09 -11.19
CA GLY A 73 4.83 -5.89 -11.88
C GLY A 73 4.10 -4.61 -11.47
N GLN A 74 3.06 -4.71 -10.62
CA GLN A 74 2.37 -3.54 -10.07
C GLN A 74 3.28 -2.79 -9.09
N MET A 75 3.18 -1.46 -9.09
CA MET A 75 3.92 -0.59 -8.17
C MET A 75 2.94 0.07 -7.22
N VAL A 76 3.20 -0.04 -5.92
CA VAL A 76 2.36 0.51 -4.86
C VAL A 76 3.19 1.50 -4.04
N LYS A 77 2.73 2.75 -3.97
CA LYS A 77 3.34 3.73 -3.06
C LYS A 77 2.91 3.42 -1.64
N VAL A 78 3.87 3.23 -0.75
CA VAL A 78 3.66 2.89 0.65
C VAL A 78 4.56 3.72 1.55
N THR A 79 4.07 4.05 2.73
CA THR A 79 4.89 4.65 3.78
C THR A 79 5.10 3.61 4.87
N LEU A 80 6.34 3.45 5.32
CA LEU A 80 6.63 2.61 6.48
C LEU A 80 6.21 3.35 7.75
N VAL A 81 5.46 2.64 8.60
CA VAL A 81 4.94 3.14 9.86
C VAL A 81 5.51 2.27 10.98
N GLY A 82 6.50 2.78 11.69
CA GLY A 82 7.15 2.02 12.76
C GLY A 82 8.25 1.09 12.25
N ARG A 83 8.93 0.48 13.24
CA ARG A 83 10.11 -0.38 13.03
C ARG A 83 9.78 -1.84 12.71
N GLU A 84 8.51 -2.21 12.79
CA GLU A 84 8.03 -3.57 12.54
C GLU A 84 7.77 -3.84 11.05
N GLY A 85 8.13 -2.89 10.17
CA GLY A 85 7.87 -3.02 8.74
C GLY A 85 6.41 -2.85 8.36
N ARG A 86 5.56 -2.29 9.22
CA ARG A 86 4.17 -1.99 8.84
C ARG A 86 4.18 -0.95 7.72
N ILE A 87 3.40 -1.20 6.69
CA ILE A 87 3.20 -0.26 5.60
C ILE A 87 1.77 0.26 5.64
N PHE A 88 1.64 1.54 5.35
CA PHE A 88 0.36 2.20 5.22
C PHE A 88 0.37 3.06 3.96
N SER A 89 -0.72 3.00 3.22
CA SER A 89 -1.01 3.92 2.14
C SER A 89 -2.50 4.13 2.09
N GLU A 90 -2.93 5.35 2.40
CA GLU A 90 -4.27 5.79 2.09
C GLU A 90 -4.18 6.66 0.86
N GLY A 91 -4.82 6.19 -0.21
CA GLY A 91 -4.79 6.90 -1.47
C GLY A 91 -6.18 7.07 -2.04
N HIS A 92 -6.25 7.91 -3.05
CA HIS A 92 -7.24 7.72 -4.09
C HIS A 92 -6.66 6.80 -5.15
N GLY A 93 -7.45 5.84 -5.65
CA GLY A 93 -7.01 4.72 -6.53
C GLY A 93 -5.99 5.08 -7.61
N PRO A 94 -5.38 4.10 -8.30
CA PRO A 94 -4.64 4.35 -9.53
C PRO A 94 -5.61 4.72 -10.68
N GLY A 95 -6.48 5.71 -10.46
CA GLY A 95 -6.97 6.55 -11.51
C GLY A 95 -5.90 7.61 -11.70
N VAL A 96 -5.27 7.61 -12.87
CA VAL A 96 -4.62 8.76 -13.49
C VAL A 96 -4.98 10.04 -12.73
N CYS A 97 -4.05 10.54 -11.92
CA CYS A 97 -4.22 11.81 -11.21
C CYS A 97 -4.35 12.88 -12.31
N ARG A 98 -5.59 13.20 -12.67
CA ARG A 98 -5.97 14.20 -13.68
C ARG A 98 -6.48 15.48 -13.01
N CYS A 99 -6.04 15.75 -11.79
CA CYS A 99 -6.13 17.08 -11.19
C CYS A 99 -4.83 17.83 -11.49
N CYS A 100 -4.78 18.38 -12.71
CA CYS A 100 -4.12 19.65 -12.97
C CYS A 100 -5.11 20.77 -12.63
#